data_AF-A0A354D2P7-F1
#
_entry.id   AF-A0A354D2P7-F1
#
_cell.length_a   1.000
_cell.length_b   1.000
_cell.length_c   1.000
_cell.angle_alpha   90.00
_cell.angle_beta   90.00
_cell.angle_gamma   90.00
#
_symmetry.space_group_name_H-M   'P 1'
#
loop_
_entity.id
_entity.type
_entity.pdbx_description
1 polymer ?
#
loop_
_entity_poly.entity_id
_entity_poly.type
_entity_poly.pdbx_seq_one_letter_code
_entity_poly.pdbx_strand_id
1 'polypeptide(L)'
;MKKLLNVIKKIICVFGGIILILVIQASISSILRLINPIEEPAEEKKELEVEAVYTGESDSMDTEEELLEGEEFYATIQETIQNSMIGRKQGEEYRKSLDHVIATFENSNHIIMLYQSRKGKDEVCRAWVKFKKEKVDGKNRYAFIEAHPVTMLRKERTTKYSEYDMVGHDLWTGDYYKQELSAYPKEKRFASGDVMKYGLRENESINKLTVEGQKPDGIVEYKTFGEVWYFWYYTDLKSRKKGTELNYTLGGKDNE
;
A
#
# COMPACT_ATOMS: atom_id res chain seq x y z
N MET A 1 -14.22 66.44 4.91
CA MET A 1 -13.33 65.45 5.59
C MET A 1 -13.72 65.11 7.03
N LYS A 2 -13.98 66.05 7.95
CA LYS A 2 -14.32 65.74 9.37
C LYS A 2 -15.58 64.88 9.58
N LYS A 3 -16.64 65.05 8.76
CA LYS A 3 -17.87 64.24 8.85
C LYS A 3 -17.65 62.77 8.47
N LEU A 4 -16.85 62.50 7.43
CA LEU A 4 -16.55 61.14 6.97
C LEU A 4 -15.71 60.36 7.98
N LEU A 5 -14.74 61.03 8.62
CA LEU A 5 -13.90 60.43 9.66
C LEU A 5 -14.70 60.04 10.92
N ASN A 6 -15.72 60.83 11.29
CA ASN A 6 -16.61 60.53 12.41
C ASN A 6 -17.56 59.36 12.11
N VAL A 7 -17.98 59.19 10.86
CA VAL A 7 -18.79 58.03 10.45
C VAL A 7 -17.95 56.75 10.49
N ILE A 8 -16.71 56.79 9.98
CA ILE A 8 -15.80 55.64 10.01
C ILE A 8 -15.45 55.24 11.46
N LYS A 9 -15.20 56.22 12.35
CA LYS A 9 -14.96 55.93 13.78
C LYS A 9 -16.16 55.27 14.45
N LYS A 10 -17.40 55.67 14.12
CA LYS A 10 -18.60 55.02 14.66
C LYS A 10 -18.76 53.59 14.15
N ILE A 11 -18.47 53.35 12.88
CA ILE A 11 -18.53 52.01 12.27
C ILE A 11 -17.50 51.08 12.94
N ILE A 12 -16.24 51.52 13.07
CA ILE A 12 -15.19 50.72 13.72
C ILE A 12 -15.53 50.43 15.19
N CYS A 13 -16.14 51.38 15.90
CA CYS A 13 -16.54 51.18 17.30
C CYS A 13 -17.68 50.15 17.43
N VAL A 14 -18.65 50.15 16.50
CA VAL A 14 -19.75 49.17 16.49
C VAL A 14 -19.23 47.76 16.14
N PHE A 15 -18.38 47.64 15.12
CA PHE A 15 -17.80 46.34 14.75
C PHE A 15 -16.83 45.80 15.83
N GLY A 16 -16.05 46.68 16.47
CA GLY A 16 -15.20 46.31 17.60
C GLY A 16 -16.00 45.81 18.80
N GLY A 17 -17.15 46.43 19.09
CA GLY A 17 -18.07 45.98 20.14
C GLY A 17 -18.69 44.61 19.86
N ILE A 18 -19.10 44.34 18.61
CA ILE A 18 -19.68 43.05 18.21
C ILE A 18 -18.62 41.92 18.32
N ILE A 19 -17.39 42.17 17.88
CA ILE A 19 -16.30 41.19 17.99
C ILE A 19 -16.01 40.88 19.46
N LEU A 20 -15.98 41.89 20.34
CA LEU A 20 -15.76 41.69 21.78
C LEU A 20 -16.87 40.84 22.41
N ILE A 21 -18.13 41.06 22.03
CA ILE A 21 -19.27 40.26 22.52
C ILE A 21 -19.16 38.80 22.07
N LEU A 22 -18.75 38.55 20.82
CA LEU A 22 -18.58 37.19 20.30
C LEU A 22 -17.43 36.44 21.00
N VAL A 23 -16.33 37.13 21.33
CA VAL A 23 -15.22 36.54 22.09
C VAL A 23 -15.64 36.21 23.53
N ILE A 24 -16.46 37.06 24.16
CA ILE A 24 -17.03 36.80 25.49
C ILE A 24 -18.01 35.62 25.46
N GLN A 25 -18.85 35.50 24.42
CA GLN A 25 -19.76 34.34 24.27
C GLN A 25 -19.00 33.03 24.03
N ALA A 26 -17.93 33.03 23.23
CA ALA A 26 -17.10 31.85 22.99
C ALA A 26 -16.36 31.37 24.25
N SER A 27 -15.91 32.32 25.08
CA SER A 27 -15.22 32.02 26.35
C SER A 27 -16.19 31.55 27.44
N ILE A 28 -17.39 32.13 27.54
CA ILE A 28 -18.44 31.61 28.44
C ILE A 28 -18.88 30.20 28.02
N SER A 29 -19.01 29.92 26.72
CA SER A 29 -19.37 28.58 26.21
C SER A 29 -18.32 27.52 26.53
N SER A 30 -17.03 27.86 26.43
CA SER A 30 -15.94 26.95 26.79
C SER A 30 -15.87 26.68 28.30
N ILE A 31 -16.13 27.70 29.13
CA ILE A 31 -16.16 27.57 30.59
C ILE A 31 -17.38 26.75 31.04
N LEU A 32 -18.55 26.92 30.40
CA LEU A 32 -19.74 26.14 30.73
C LEU A 32 -19.56 24.63 30.43
N ARG A 33 -18.83 24.27 29.36
CA ARG A 33 -18.47 22.88 29.01
C ARG A 33 -17.50 22.23 30.00
N LEU A 34 -16.72 23.02 30.73
CA LEU A 34 -15.78 22.53 31.76
C LEU A 34 -16.45 22.34 33.13
N ILE A 35 -17.48 23.14 33.45
CA ILE A 35 -18.15 23.13 34.76
C ILE A 35 -19.33 22.14 34.78
N ASN A 36 -19.96 21.90 33.63
CA ASN A 36 -21.05 20.94 33.50
C ASN A 36 -20.76 20.02 32.31
N PRO A 37 -20.02 18.90 32.52
CA PRO A 37 -19.95 17.88 31.49
C PRO A 37 -21.38 17.36 31.32
N ILE A 38 -22.01 17.72 30.21
CA ILE A 38 -23.25 17.08 29.82
C ILE A 38 -22.85 15.63 29.56
N GLU A 39 -23.18 14.74 30.48
CA GLU A 39 -23.28 13.32 30.18
C GLU A 39 -24.29 13.22 29.05
N GLU A 40 -23.80 13.07 27.82
CA GLU A 40 -24.63 12.61 26.74
C GLU A 40 -25.23 11.28 27.22
N PRO A 41 -26.57 11.15 27.24
CA PRO A 41 -27.18 9.88 27.62
C PRO A 41 -26.59 8.83 26.70
N ALA A 42 -26.10 7.74 27.30
CA ALA A 42 -25.61 6.59 26.57
C ALA A 42 -26.70 6.15 25.59
N GLU A 43 -26.59 6.59 24.34
CA GLU A 43 -27.30 5.96 23.25
C GLU A 43 -26.79 4.53 23.23
N GLU A 44 -27.68 3.64 23.66
CA GLU A 44 -27.62 2.24 23.37
C GLU A 44 -27.33 2.13 21.88
N LYS A 45 -26.04 1.95 21.55
CA LYS A 45 -25.60 1.61 20.20
C LYS A 45 -26.27 0.28 19.93
N LYS A 46 -27.47 0.32 19.37
CA LYS A 46 -27.91 -0.72 18.46
C LYS A 46 -26.79 -0.77 17.44
N GLU A 47 -25.94 -1.79 17.59
CA GLU A 47 -25.13 -2.31 16.51
C GLU A 47 -26.10 -2.57 15.37
N LEU A 48 -26.27 -1.54 14.54
CA LEU A 48 -26.56 -1.74 13.15
C LEU A 48 -25.35 -2.52 12.67
N GLU A 49 -25.48 -3.85 12.66
CA GLU A 49 -24.73 -4.74 11.78
C GLU A 49 -25.00 -4.26 10.35
N VAL A 50 -24.39 -3.12 9.99
CA VAL A 50 -24.04 -2.88 8.60
C VAL A 50 -22.90 -3.84 8.40
N GLU A 51 -23.24 -5.03 7.91
CA GLU A 51 -22.28 -5.93 7.27
C GLU A 51 -21.63 -5.11 6.15
N ALA A 52 -20.54 -4.42 6.48
CA ALA A 52 -19.65 -3.85 5.49
C ALA A 52 -18.98 -5.05 4.84
N VAL A 53 -19.67 -5.64 3.87
CA VAL A 53 -19.13 -6.62 2.96
C VAL A 53 -17.95 -5.92 2.28
N TYR A 54 -16.74 -6.44 2.52
CA TYR A 54 -15.61 -6.12 1.66
C TYR A 54 -15.96 -6.65 0.27
N THR A 55 -16.36 -5.76 -0.64
CA THR A 55 -16.78 -6.15 -2.01
C THR A 55 -15.60 -6.34 -2.95
N GLY A 56 -14.36 -6.07 -2.52
CA GLY A 56 -13.17 -6.18 -3.39
C GLY A 56 -13.24 -5.28 -4.63
N GLU A 57 -14.11 -4.28 -4.64
CA GLU A 57 -14.19 -3.31 -5.74
C GLU A 57 -13.08 -2.27 -5.56
N SER A 58 -11.96 -2.48 -6.25
CA SER A 58 -11.24 -1.34 -6.81
C SER A 58 -12.18 -0.65 -7.81
N ASP A 59 -12.22 0.68 -7.83
CA ASP A 59 -12.86 1.44 -8.91
C ASP A 59 -12.33 0.84 -10.21
N SER A 60 -13.18 0.11 -10.92
CA SER A 60 -12.81 -0.56 -12.16
C SER A 60 -12.52 0.52 -13.20
N MET A 61 -11.27 0.95 -13.29
CA MET A 61 -10.72 1.35 -14.58
C MET A 61 -10.79 0.09 -15.44
N ASP A 62 -11.59 0.17 -16.51
CA ASP A 62 -11.82 -0.78 -17.60
C ASP A 62 -11.15 -2.16 -17.40
N THR A 63 -11.94 -3.25 -17.38
CA THR A 63 -11.41 -4.62 -17.29
C THR A 63 -10.26 -4.80 -18.28
N GLU A 64 -9.01 -4.78 -17.79
CA GLU A 64 -7.77 -4.71 -18.59
C GLU A 64 -7.61 -5.90 -19.55
N GLU A 65 -8.46 -6.93 -19.44
CA GLU A 65 -8.63 -7.96 -20.47
C GLU A 65 -9.06 -7.40 -21.84
N GLU A 66 -9.73 -6.25 -21.90
CA GLU A 66 -10.09 -5.53 -23.14
C GLU A 66 -8.88 -4.85 -23.81
N LEU A 67 -7.76 -4.64 -23.10
CA LEU A 67 -6.53 -4.04 -23.67
C LEU A 67 -5.70 -5.03 -24.51
N LEU A 68 -6.10 -6.30 -24.58
CA LEU A 68 -5.34 -7.35 -25.26
C LEU A 68 -5.70 -7.56 -26.74
N GLU A 69 -6.61 -6.77 -27.32
CA GLU A 69 -6.87 -6.80 -28.77
C GLU A 69 -5.63 -6.30 -29.54
N GLY A 70 -4.75 -7.23 -29.90
CA GLY A 70 -3.54 -6.97 -30.70
C GLY A 70 -2.21 -7.17 -29.98
N GLU A 71 -2.20 -7.65 -28.73
CA GLU A 71 -0.95 -7.91 -28.00
C GLU A 71 -0.19 -9.13 -28.57
N GLU A 72 1.12 -8.96 -28.79
CA GLU A 72 1.99 -10.02 -29.31
C GLU A 72 2.39 -11.00 -28.21
N PHE A 73 2.24 -12.29 -28.50
CA PHE A 73 2.61 -13.38 -27.60
C PHE A 73 4.02 -13.89 -27.92
N TYR A 74 4.91 -13.82 -26.93
CA TYR A 74 6.31 -14.18 -27.07
C TYR A 74 6.62 -15.55 -26.47
N ALA A 75 7.75 -16.13 -26.86
CA ALA A 75 8.14 -17.47 -26.42
C ALA A 75 8.63 -17.51 -24.98
N THR A 76 9.15 -16.39 -24.48
CA THR A 76 9.74 -16.30 -23.13
C THR A 76 9.33 -15.00 -22.44
N ILE A 77 9.27 -15.03 -21.11
CA ILE A 77 8.97 -13.83 -20.29
C ILE A 77 9.99 -12.71 -20.54
N GLN A 78 11.27 -13.05 -20.69
CA GLN A 78 12.32 -12.09 -20.98
C GLN A 78 12.07 -11.35 -22.29
N GLU A 79 11.67 -12.08 -23.34
CA GLU A 79 11.31 -11.52 -24.64
C GLU A 79 10.05 -10.66 -24.54
N THR A 80 9.04 -11.09 -23.78
CA THR A 80 7.83 -10.30 -23.53
C THR A 80 8.14 -8.96 -22.87
N ILE A 81 9.01 -8.92 -21.85
CA ILE A 81 9.39 -7.67 -21.17
C ILE A 81 10.17 -6.73 -22.10
N GLN A 82 11.05 -7.28 -22.92
CA GLN A 82 11.88 -6.50 -23.84
C GLN A 82 11.07 -5.83 -24.95
N ASN A 83 9.98 -6.47 -25.37
CA ASN A 83 9.16 -5.98 -26.47
C ASN A 83 7.84 -5.32 -26.04
N SER A 84 7.47 -5.34 -24.76
CA SER A 84 6.25 -4.65 -24.30
C SER A 84 6.34 -3.14 -24.47
N MET A 85 5.21 -2.43 -24.47
CA MET A 85 5.13 -0.97 -24.26
C MET A 85 4.49 -0.69 -22.90
N ILE A 86 5.31 -0.66 -21.84
CA ILE A 86 4.94 -0.35 -20.46
C ILE A 86 4.48 1.11 -20.47
N GLY A 87 3.18 1.30 -20.29
CA GLY A 87 2.59 2.63 -20.20
C GLY A 87 3.31 3.49 -19.16
N ARG A 88 3.67 4.72 -19.58
CA ARG A 88 4.12 5.87 -18.75
C ARG A 88 5.58 5.86 -18.26
N LYS A 89 6.57 6.05 -19.16
CA LYS A 89 7.91 6.70 -19.00
C LYS A 89 8.86 6.32 -17.84
N GLN A 90 8.39 5.76 -16.72
CA GLN A 90 9.14 5.40 -15.53
C GLN A 90 9.25 3.87 -15.52
N GLY A 91 10.47 3.33 -15.50
CA GLY A 91 10.68 1.87 -15.57
C GLY A 91 11.32 1.37 -16.87
N GLU A 92 11.19 2.10 -17.99
CA GLU A 92 11.63 1.61 -19.30
C GLU A 92 13.14 1.33 -19.39
N GLU A 93 13.94 2.08 -18.64
CA GLU A 93 15.39 1.90 -18.60
C GLU A 93 15.85 0.61 -17.91
N TYR A 94 14.97 -0.04 -17.14
CA TYR A 94 15.26 -1.27 -16.40
C TYR A 94 14.82 -2.54 -17.15
N ARG A 95 14.22 -2.39 -18.34
CA ARG A 95 13.74 -3.49 -19.20
C ARG A 95 14.81 -4.45 -19.72
N LYS A 96 16.08 -4.05 -19.62
CA LYS A 96 17.17 -4.77 -20.31
C LYS A 96 17.46 -6.12 -19.68
N SER A 97 17.19 -6.31 -18.40
CA SER A 97 17.49 -7.56 -17.70
C SER A 97 16.56 -7.85 -16.52
N LEU A 98 16.06 -9.08 -16.45
CA LEU A 98 15.57 -9.69 -15.22
C LEU A 98 16.80 -10.17 -14.40
N ASP A 99 17.44 -9.28 -13.64
CA ASP A 99 18.67 -9.65 -12.93
C ASP A 99 18.42 -10.65 -11.79
N HIS A 100 17.30 -10.48 -11.08
CA HIS A 100 16.95 -11.36 -9.97
C HIS A 100 15.44 -11.46 -9.78
N VAL A 101 14.87 -12.64 -10.03
CA VAL A 101 13.48 -12.95 -9.70
C VAL A 101 13.40 -13.26 -8.20
N ILE A 102 12.61 -12.48 -7.47
CA ILE A 102 12.36 -12.67 -6.03
C ILE A 102 11.24 -13.69 -5.83
N ALA A 103 10.12 -13.55 -6.55
CA ALA A 103 8.99 -14.45 -6.43
C ALA A 103 8.24 -14.59 -7.75
N THR A 104 7.58 -15.74 -7.93
CA THR A 104 6.72 -16.02 -9.07
C THR A 104 5.44 -16.69 -8.58
N PHE A 105 4.30 -16.17 -9.02
CA PHE A 105 2.97 -16.68 -8.76
C PHE A 105 2.34 -17.01 -10.10
N GLU A 106 1.83 -18.22 -10.26
CA GLU A 106 1.34 -18.69 -11.55
C GLU A 106 0.01 -19.41 -11.37
N ASN A 107 -0.94 -19.10 -12.26
CA ASN A 107 -2.18 -19.84 -12.43
C ASN A 107 -2.28 -20.36 -13.88
N SER A 108 -3.43 -20.86 -14.32
CA SER A 108 -3.59 -21.39 -15.68
C SER A 108 -3.35 -20.35 -16.78
N ASN A 109 -3.70 -19.09 -16.53
CA ASN A 109 -3.80 -18.03 -17.54
C ASN A 109 -2.84 -16.87 -17.29
N HIS A 110 -2.19 -16.80 -16.12
CA HIS A 110 -1.39 -15.66 -15.71
C HIS A 110 -0.12 -16.08 -14.98
N ILE A 111 0.91 -15.26 -15.17
CA ILE A 111 2.14 -15.27 -14.36
C ILE A 111 2.31 -13.87 -13.76
N ILE A 112 2.55 -13.81 -12.46
CA ILE A 112 2.92 -12.60 -11.75
C ILE A 112 4.30 -12.81 -11.16
N MET A 113 5.17 -11.85 -11.41
CA MET A 113 6.55 -11.89 -10.97
C MET A 113 6.92 -10.64 -10.22
N LEU A 114 7.67 -10.85 -9.16
CA LEU A 114 8.41 -9.81 -8.49
C LEU A 114 9.89 -10.00 -8.82
N TYR A 115 10.53 -8.98 -9.38
CA TYR A 115 11.96 -9.05 -9.70
C TYR A 115 12.69 -7.74 -9.44
N GLN A 116 14.00 -7.81 -9.53
CA GLN A 116 14.90 -6.67 -9.52
C GLN A 116 15.72 -6.59 -10.80
N SER A 117 15.96 -5.35 -11.21
CA SER A 117 16.87 -4.97 -12.28
C SER A 117 17.79 -3.87 -11.77
N ARG A 118 19.07 -3.96 -12.07
CA ARG A 118 20.10 -3.02 -11.63
C ARG A 118 20.46 -2.07 -12.76
N LYS A 119 20.60 -0.80 -12.39
CA LYS A 119 21.19 0.22 -13.25
C LYS A 119 22.47 0.73 -12.59
N GLY A 120 23.60 0.16 -13.02
CA GLY A 120 24.88 0.42 -12.37
C GLY A 120 24.94 -0.11 -10.93
N LYS A 121 25.67 0.58 -10.06
CA LYS A 121 25.96 0.12 -8.69
C LYS A 121 25.06 0.74 -7.60
N ASP A 122 24.33 1.81 -7.93
CA ASP A 122 23.64 2.66 -6.97
C ASP A 122 22.12 2.73 -7.19
N GLU A 123 21.60 2.03 -8.20
CA GLU A 123 20.18 2.07 -8.57
C GLU A 123 19.66 0.65 -8.83
N VAL A 124 18.53 0.32 -8.23
CA VAL A 124 17.79 -0.92 -8.43
C VAL A 124 16.34 -0.54 -8.70
N CYS A 125 15.76 -1.04 -9.78
CA CYS A 125 14.33 -1.07 -9.96
C CYS A 125 13.80 -2.41 -9.46
N ARG A 126 12.80 -2.36 -8.58
CA ARG A 126 12.01 -3.53 -8.19
C ARG A 126 10.65 -3.41 -8.88
N ALA A 127 10.23 -4.44 -9.58
CA ALA A 127 8.98 -4.39 -10.33
C ALA A 127 8.11 -5.62 -10.04
N TRP A 128 6.84 -5.35 -9.78
CA TRP A 128 5.79 -6.34 -9.98
C TRP A 128 5.37 -6.30 -11.43
N VAL A 129 5.31 -7.46 -12.08
CA VAL A 129 4.89 -7.56 -13.48
C VAL A 129 3.95 -8.74 -13.66
N LYS A 130 2.89 -8.52 -14.44
CA LYS A 130 1.87 -9.50 -14.75
C LYS A 130 1.87 -9.80 -16.24
N PHE A 131 1.79 -11.07 -16.56
CA PHE A 131 1.75 -11.61 -17.91
C PHE A 131 0.51 -12.48 -18.07
N LYS A 132 -0.10 -12.40 -19.26
CA LYS A 132 -1.00 -13.45 -19.73
C LYS A 132 -0.17 -14.62 -20.21
N LYS A 133 -0.63 -15.83 -19.93
CA LYS A 133 -0.05 -17.09 -20.36
C LYS A 133 -1.10 -17.87 -21.14
N GLU A 134 -0.74 -18.31 -22.33
CA GLU A 134 -1.55 -19.22 -23.12
C GLU A 134 -0.72 -20.36 -23.69
N LYS A 135 -1.39 -21.36 -24.28
CA LYS A 135 -0.72 -22.45 -25.00
C LYS A 135 -0.95 -22.32 -26.49
N VAL A 136 0.13 -22.16 -27.24
CA VAL A 136 0.15 -22.22 -28.71
C VAL A 136 1.03 -23.40 -29.11
N ASP A 137 0.48 -24.33 -29.90
CA ASP A 137 1.14 -25.58 -30.30
C ASP A 137 1.72 -26.38 -29.11
N GLY A 138 0.99 -26.40 -27.99
CA GLY A 138 1.39 -27.08 -26.76
C GLY A 138 2.52 -26.41 -25.97
N LYS A 139 3.03 -25.26 -26.44
CA LYS A 139 4.07 -24.48 -25.77
C LYS A 139 3.46 -23.24 -25.13
N ASN A 140 3.95 -22.87 -23.95
CA ASN A 140 3.52 -21.63 -23.32
C ASN A 140 3.98 -20.43 -24.15
N ARG A 141 3.10 -19.43 -24.24
CA ARG A 141 3.37 -18.11 -24.78
C ARG A 141 2.92 -17.04 -23.80
N TYR A 142 3.55 -15.89 -23.86
CA TYR A 142 3.38 -14.84 -22.86
C TYR A 142 3.16 -13.47 -23.50
N ALA A 143 2.12 -12.78 -23.04
CA ALA A 143 1.86 -11.38 -23.37
C ALA A 143 1.97 -10.52 -22.12
N PHE A 144 2.48 -9.30 -22.26
CA PHE A 144 2.58 -8.34 -21.15
C PHE A 144 1.19 -7.78 -20.82
N ILE A 145 0.87 -7.62 -19.55
CA ILE A 145 -0.36 -6.92 -19.13
C ILE A 145 0.02 -5.59 -18.47
N GLU A 146 0.73 -5.66 -17.35
CA GLU A 146 1.00 -4.49 -16.52
C GLU A 146 2.29 -4.64 -15.71
N ALA A 147 2.85 -3.50 -15.29
CA ALA A 147 4.02 -3.43 -14.42
C ALA A 147 3.90 -2.28 -13.44
N HIS A 148 4.32 -2.53 -12.20
CA HIS A 148 4.41 -1.54 -11.12
C HIS A 148 5.87 -1.43 -10.65
N PRO A 149 6.70 -0.63 -11.35
CA PRO A 149 8.10 -0.45 -11.02
C PRO A 149 8.30 0.57 -9.90
N VAL A 150 9.22 0.26 -8.98
CA VAL A 150 9.70 1.16 -7.94
C VAL A 150 11.22 1.26 -8.04
N THR A 151 11.72 2.46 -8.36
CA THR A 151 13.14 2.74 -8.35
C THR A 151 13.63 3.02 -6.93
N MET A 152 14.71 2.34 -6.55
CA MET A 152 15.40 2.52 -5.29
C MET A 152 16.81 3.05 -5.55
N LEU A 153 17.16 4.18 -4.94
CA LEU A 153 18.49 4.76 -4.99
C LEU A 153 19.27 4.48 -3.71
N ARG A 154 20.53 4.08 -3.84
CA ARG A 154 21.39 3.74 -2.70
C ARG A 154 21.60 4.92 -1.75
N LYS A 155 21.71 6.14 -2.29
CA LYS A 155 22.02 7.37 -1.53
C LYS A 155 20.85 7.92 -0.73
N GLU A 156 19.62 7.52 -1.04
CA GLU A 156 18.41 8.00 -0.38
C GLU A 156 18.03 7.17 0.86
N ARG A 157 18.82 6.12 1.17
CA ARG A 157 18.64 5.31 2.38
C ARG A 157 19.25 5.98 3.61
N THR A 158 18.72 7.13 4.00
CA THR A 158 19.11 7.81 5.25
C THR A 158 18.16 7.49 6.42
N THR A 159 17.06 6.79 6.17
CA THR A 159 16.08 6.42 7.20
C THR A 159 16.49 5.16 7.95
N LYS A 160 16.48 5.25 9.29
CA LYS A 160 16.58 4.09 10.18
C LYS A 160 15.27 3.30 10.12
N TYR A 161 15.16 2.41 9.13
CA TYR A 161 13.99 1.55 8.96
C TYR A 161 13.63 0.69 10.19
N SER A 162 14.57 0.50 11.12
CA SER A 162 14.34 -0.15 12.42
C SER A 162 13.31 0.56 13.30
N GLU A 163 12.99 1.83 13.02
CA GLU A 163 11.99 2.61 13.74
C GLU A 163 10.60 2.54 13.08
N TYR A 164 10.50 1.99 11.87
CA TYR A 164 9.26 1.93 11.10
C TYR A 164 8.63 0.55 11.17
N ASP A 165 7.33 0.49 11.49
CA ASP A 165 6.55 -0.72 11.40
C ASP A 165 6.30 -1.09 9.91
N MET A 166 7.27 -1.77 9.31
CA MET A 166 7.20 -2.18 7.90
C MET A 166 6.07 -3.19 7.64
N VAL A 167 5.88 -4.16 8.54
CA VAL A 167 4.84 -5.19 8.36
C VAL A 167 3.46 -4.58 8.46
N GLY A 168 3.21 -3.75 9.47
CA GLY A 168 1.95 -3.03 9.63
C GLY A 168 1.66 -2.11 8.44
N HIS A 169 2.67 -1.38 7.96
CA HIS A 169 2.52 -0.55 6.76
C HIS A 169 2.22 -1.36 5.50
N ASP A 170 2.88 -2.49 5.30
CA ASP A 170 2.64 -3.37 4.14
C ASP A 170 1.25 -4.01 4.18
N LEU A 171 0.77 -4.38 5.37
CA LEU A 171 -0.60 -4.87 5.56
C LEU A 171 -1.63 -3.77 5.28
N TRP A 172 -1.38 -2.55 5.73
CA TRP A 172 -2.25 -1.41 5.48
C TRP A 172 -2.32 -1.05 4.00
N THR A 173 -1.17 -0.85 3.35
CA THR A 173 -1.10 -0.44 1.94
C THR A 173 -1.47 -1.56 0.98
N GLY A 174 -1.31 -2.82 1.39
CA GLY A 174 -1.69 -4.00 0.61
C GLY A 174 -3.17 -4.06 0.23
N ASP A 175 -4.05 -3.53 1.08
CA ASP A 175 -5.49 -3.47 0.80
C ASP A 175 -5.84 -2.54 -0.36
N TYR A 176 -4.99 -1.55 -0.67
CA TYR A 176 -5.24 -0.55 -1.72
C TYR A 176 -4.54 -0.87 -3.04
N TYR A 177 -3.29 -1.34 -3.00
CA TYR A 177 -2.44 -1.40 -4.18
C TYR A 177 -2.06 -2.81 -4.64
N LYS A 178 -2.35 -3.86 -3.84
CA LYS A 178 -1.81 -5.22 -4.10
C LYS A 178 -2.84 -6.26 -4.55
N GLN A 179 -4.13 -5.92 -4.60
CA GLN A 179 -5.14 -6.90 -5.05
C GLN A 179 -5.11 -7.13 -6.57
N GLU A 180 -4.78 -6.11 -7.36
CA GLU A 180 -4.60 -6.23 -8.83
C GLU A 180 -3.38 -7.08 -9.21
N LEU A 181 -2.41 -7.13 -8.30
CA LEU A 181 -1.17 -7.93 -8.36
C LEU A 181 -1.33 -9.37 -7.86
N SER A 182 -2.55 -9.84 -7.62
CA SER A 182 -2.82 -11.23 -7.23
C SER A 182 -2.99 -12.13 -8.45
N ALA A 183 -2.30 -13.27 -8.46
CA ALA A 183 -2.53 -14.34 -9.46
C ALA A 183 -3.74 -15.20 -9.07
N TYR A 184 -4.49 -14.79 -8.06
CA TYR A 184 -5.56 -15.56 -7.46
C TYR A 184 -6.90 -14.84 -7.63
N PRO A 185 -8.03 -15.57 -7.58
CA PRO A 185 -9.36 -14.98 -7.66
C PRO A 185 -9.55 -13.84 -6.65
N LYS A 186 -10.39 -12.84 -6.97
CA LYS A 186 -10.63 -11.65 -6.13
C LYS A 186 -11.13 -11.98 -4.72
N GLU A 187 -11.71 -13.17 -4.55
CA GLU A 187 -12.18 -13.68 -3.26
C GLU A 187 -11.04 -14.10 -2.32
N LYS A 188 -9.81 -14.26 -2.84
CA LYS A 188 -8.61 -14.55 -2.06
C LYS A 188 -7.86 -13.26 -1.77
N ARG A 189 -7.54 -13.05 -0.50
CA ARG A 189 -6.77 -11.88 -0.07
C ARG A 189 -5.29 -12.15 -0.24
N PHE A 190 -4.68 -11.56 -1.26
CA PHE A 190 -3.23 -11.52 -1.36
C PHE A 190 -2.67 -10.47 -0.39
N ALA A 191 -1.73 -10.87 0.46
CA ALA A 191 -1.03 -9.97 1.38
C ALA A 191 0.46 -10.24 1.29
N SER A 192 1.28 -9.20 1.17
CA SER A 192 2.73 -9.35 1.06
C SER A 192 3.45 -8.11 1.49
N GLY A 193 4.76 -8.23 1.74
CA GLY A 193 5.57 -7.12 2.16
C GLY A 193 7.06 -7.42 2.15
N ASP A 194 7.84 -6.42 2.53
CA ASP A 194 9.28 -6.46 2.53
C ASP A 194 9.83 -5.99 3.87
N VAL A 195 10.75 -6.77 4.41
CA VAL A 195 11.41 -6.46 5.68
C VAL A 195 12.91 -6.53 5.48
N MET A 196 13.62 -5.44 5.79
CA MET A 196 15.08 -5.48 5.90
C MET A 196 15.50 -6.21 7.16
N LYS A 197 16.57 -7.02 7.04
CA LYS A 197 17.11 -7.76 8.18
C LYS A 197 17.48 -6.85 9.37
N TYR A 198 18.07 -5.70 9.11
CA TYR A 198 18.43 -4.73 10.16
C TYR A 198 17.25 -3.86 10.63
N GLY A 199 16.08 -3.97 9.99
CA GLY A 199 14.85 -3.31 10.42
C GLY A 199 14.10 -4.08 11.50
N LEU A 200 14.46 -5.33 11.75
CA LEU A 200 13.92 -6.15 12.84
C LEU A 200 14.64 -5.83 14.16
N ARG A 201 13.89 -5.80 15.26
CA ARG A 201 14.46 -5.72 16.61
C ARG A 201 15.18 -7.01 16.97
N GLU A 202 16.05 -6.97 17.99
CA GLU A 202 16.87 -8.13 18.39
C GLU A 202 16.06 -9.40 18.68
N ASN A 203 14.85 -9.26 19.22
CA ASN A 203 13.96 -10.37 19.56
C ASN A 203 12.92 -10.68 18.47
N GLU A 204 12.88 -9.91 17.39
CA GLU A 204 11.96 -10.13 16.27
C GLU A 204 12.61 -11.02 15.20
N SER A 205 11.78 -11.82 14.55
CA SER A 205 12.19 -12.61 13.40
C SER A 205 11.06 -12.69 12.40
N ILE A 206 11.35 -12.37 11.14
CA ILE A 206 10.39 -12.56 10.06
C ILE A 206 9.94 -14.02 9.93
N ASN A 207 10.79 -14.98 10.28
CA ASN A 207 10.45 -16.41 10.28
C ASN A 207 9.41 -16.79 11.33
N LYS A 208 9.17 -15.91 12.31
CA LYS A 208 8.11 -16.02 13.31
C LYS A 208 6.90 -15.17 12.96
N LEU A 209 6.85 -14.58 11.76
CA LEU A 209 5.71 -13.78 11.30
C LEU A 209 4.43 -14.60 11.41
N THR A 210 3.44 -14.04 12.07
CA THR A 210 2.05 -14.45 11.96
C THR A 210 1.17 -13.24 11.72
N VAL A 211 0.09 -13.41 10.98
CA VAL A 211 -0.96 -12.41 10.78
C VAL A 211 -2.28 -13.08 11.09
N GLU A 212 -3.01 -12.58 12.09
CA GLU A 212 -4.21 -13.22 12.64
C GLU A 212 -3.96 -14.72 12.98
N GLY A 213 -2.77 -15.01 13.51
CA GLY A 213 -2.33 -16.37 13.86
C GLY A 213 -1.88 -17.24 12.67
N GLN A 214 -2.02 -16.77 11.43
CA GLN A 214 -1.62 -17.51 10.22
C GLN A 214 -0.16 -17.26 9.88
N LYS A 215 0.58 -18.31 9.52
CA LYS A 215 1.95 -18.18 8.98
C LYS A 215 1.93 -17.81 7.50
N PRO A 216 2.91 -17.05 6.99
CA PRO A 216 3.05 -16.78 5.56
C PRO A 216 3.16 -18.09 4.77
N ASP A 217 2.65 -18.08 3.54
CA ASP A 217 2.85 -19.18 2.59
C ASP A 217 4.31 -19.28 2.14
N GLY A 218 5.03 -18.15 2.17
CA GLY A 218 6.46 -18.11 1.90
C GLY A 218 7.15 -16.87 2.43
N ILE A 219 8.45 -17.05 2.68
CA ILE A 219 9.40 -15.99 3.00
C ILE A 219 10.64 -16.22 2.12
N VAL A 220 10.98 -15.24 1.29
CA VAL A 220 12.10 -15.31 0.36
C VAL A 220 13.16 -14.30 0.76
N GLU A 221 14.38 -14.78 1.02
CA GLU A 221 15.54 -13.91 1.23
C GLU A 221 16.08 -13.41 -0.11
N TYR A 222 16.34 -12.10 -0.21
CA TYR A 222 16.99 -11.49 -1.37
C TYR A 222 17.93 -10.36 -0.95
N LYS A 223 18.72 -9.83 -1.90
CA LYS A 223 19.71 -8.79 -1.61
C LYS A 223 19.55 -7.55 -2.48
N THR A 224 19.48 -6.39 -1.83
CA THR A 224 19.46 -5.08 -2.50
C THR A 224 20.58 -4.20 -1.97
N PHE A 225 21.49 -3.79 -2.86
CA PHE A 225 22.73 -3.07 -2.50
C PHE A 225 23.61 -3.77 -1.45
N GLY A 226 23.58 -5.11 -1.41
CA GLY A 226 24.34 -5.91 -0.45
C GLY A 226 23.60 -6.16 0.87
N GLU A 227 22.53 -5.40 1.14
CA GLU A 227 21.67 -5.59 2.31
C GLU A 227 20.72 -6.76 2.11
N VAL A 228 20.47 -7.51 3.18
CA VAL A 228 19.54 -8.64 3.20
C VAL A 228 18.12 -8.14 3.45
N TRP A 229 17.21 -8.60 2.60
CA TRP A 229 15.77 -8.34 2.66
C TRP A 229 15.01 -9.67 2.69
N TYR A 230 13.82 -9.64 3.26
CA TYR A 230 12.88 -10.74 3.29
C TYR A 230 11.58 -10.30 2.65
N PHE A 231 11.20 -10.95 1.56
CA PHE A 231 9.88 -10.81 0.96
C PHE A 231 8.96 -11.89 1.54
N TRP A 232 7.90 -11.49 2.22
CA TRP A 232 6.91 -12.41 2.80
C TRP A 232 5.58 -12.30 2.06
N TYR A 233 4.83 -13.39 1.97
CA TYR A 233 3.51 -13.37 1.31
C TYR A 233 2.52 -14.41 1.84
N TYR A 234 1.25 -14.08 1.67
CA TYR A 234 0.07 -14.92 1.82
C TYR A 234 -0.69 -14.86 0.49
N THR A 235 -0.93 -16.02 -0.09
CA THR A 235 -1.75 -16.19 -1.30
C THR A 235 -3.24 -16.05 -0.99
N ASP A 236 -3.63 -16.28 0.26
CA ASP A 236 -5.02 -16.25 0.71
C ASP A 236 -5.12 -16.03 2.23
N LEU A 237 -4.80 -14.82 2.68
CA LEU A 237 -4.89 -14.45 4.09
C LEU A 237 -6.36 -14.48 4.57
N LYS A 238 -6.68 -15.39 5.48
CA LYS A 238 -8.03 -15.55 6.02
C LYS A 238 -8.33 -14.50 7.07
N SER A 239 -8.75 -13.32 6.64
CA SER A 239 -9.28 -12.28 7.53
C SER A 239 -10.10 -11.27 6.74
N ARG A 240 -11.27 -10.91 7.30
CA ARG A 240 -12.13 -9.84 6.78
C ARG A 240 -11.76 -8.46 7.33
N LYS A 241 -10.85 -8.39 8.31
CA LYS A 241 -10.43 -7.12 8.93
C LYS A 241 -9.64 -6.28 7.94
N LYS A 242 -9.74 -4.96 8.02
CA LYS A 242 -8.88 -4.07 7.23
C LYS A 242 -7.42 -4.25 7.63
N GLY A 243 -6.48 -3.94 6.73
CA GLY A 243 -5.05 -4.06 6.96
C GLY A 243 -4.59 -3.33 8.22
N THR A 244 -5.19 -2.18 8.52
CA THR A 244 -4.97 -1.38 9.74
C THR A 244 -5.45 -2.05 11.03
N GLU A 245 -6.29 -3.08 10.93
CA GLU A 245 -6.91 -3.81 12.04
C GLU A 245 -6.36 -5.23 12.20
N LEU A 246 -5.48 -5.66 11.29
CA LEU A 246 -4.83 -6.95 11.36
C LEU A 246 -3.80 -6.98 12.48
N ASN A 247 -3.87 -8.02 13.29
CA ASN A 247 -2.86 -8.30 14.29
C ASN A 247 -1.75 -9.13 13.66
N TYR A 248 -0.50 -8.70 13.81
CA TYR A 248 0.65 -9.50 13.41
C TYR A 248 1.65 -9.63 14.57
N THR A 249 2.46 -10.67 14.52
CA THR A 249 3.56 -10.87 15.48
C THR A 249 4.82 -11.27 14.74
N LEU A 250 5.98 -10.87 15.24
CA LEU A 250 7.30 -11.30 14.75
C LEU A 250 8.02 -12.18 15.80
N GLY A 251 7.27 -12.74 16.74
CA GLY A 251 7.79 -13.50 17.88
C GLY A 251 8.66 -12.71 18.87
N GLY A 252 8.55 -11.37 18.84
CA GLY A 252 9.21 -10.41 19.75
C GLY A 252 8.28 -9.77 20.80
N LYS A 253 7.11 -10.36 21.05
CA LYS A 253 6.31 -10.07 22.24
C LYS A 253 6.25 -11.34 23.06
N ASP A 254 7.09 -11.38 24.09
CA ASP A 254 6.74 -12.18 25.25
C ASP A 254 5.45 -11.57 25.80
N ASN A 255 4.48 -12.46 25.95
CA ASN A 255 3.30 -12.23 26.76
C ASN A 255 3.77 -12.07 28.21
N GLU A 256 3.63 -10.88 28.76
CA GLU A 256 3.39 -10.67 30.20
C GLU A 256 2.10 -9.89 30.37
#